data_AF-A0A7J0C250-F1
#
_entry.id   AF-A0A7J0C250-F1
#
_cell.length_a   1.000
_cell.length_b   1.000
_cell.length_c   1.000
_cell.angle_alpha   90.00
_cell.angle_beta   90.00
_cell.angle_gamma   90.00
#
_symmetry.space_group_name_H-M   'P 1'
#
loop_
_entity.id
_entity.type
_entity.pdbx_description
1 polymer ?
#
loop_
_entity_poly.entity_id
_entity_poly.type
_entity_poly.pdbx_seq_one_letter_code
_entity_poly.pdbx_strand_id
1 'polypeptide(L)'
;MTSGFFDIIGNPHFDERYRGVARERLAVLSQRMRAVSERLDAVYVDMQTHPTGREESVWSSDGIHLNARGQAVLGTEIIRALGARLGNN
;
A
#
# COMPACT_ATOMS: atom_id res chain seq x y z
N MET A 1 -5.62 6.91 -10.84
CA MET A 1 -5.67 6.44 -9.44
C MET A 1 -4.51 5.49 -9.22
N THR A 2 -3.89 5.53 -8.04
CA THR A 2 -2.81 4.63 -7.63
C THR A 2 -2.92 4.33 -6.14
N SER A 3 -2.19 3.32 -5.66
CA SER A 3 -2.07 3.00 -4.24
C SER A 3 -0.60 2.95 -3.84
N GLY A 4 -0.30 3.30 -2.60
CA GLY A 4 1.00 3.00 -2.00
C GLY A 4 1.20 1.50 -1.80
N PHE A 5 2.44 1.10 -1.54
CA PHE A 5 2.73 -0.29 -1.17
C PHE A 5 2.17 -0.59 0.22
N PHE A 6 1.68 -1.82 0.41
CA PHE A 6 1.52 -2.37 1.76
C PHE A 6 2.87 -2.37 2.50
N ASP A 7 2.84 -2.39 3.83
CA ASP A 7 4.04 -2.46 4.68
C ASP A 7 4.78 -3.81 4.54
N ILE A 8 5.42 -4.01 3.38
CA ILE A 8 6.18 -5.22 3.04
C ILE A 8 7.39 -5.41 3.96
N ILE A 9 7.84 -4.36 4.65
CA ILE A 9 8.96 -4.43 5.61
C ILE A 9 8.51 -5.18 6.87
N GLY A 10 7.23 -5.06 7.23
CA GLY A 10 6.61 -5.84 8.30
C GLY A 10 6.37 -7.31 7.95
N ASN A 11 6.61 -7.71 6.69
CA ASN A 11 6.48 -9.10 6.28
C ASN A 11 7.57 -9.97 6.96
N PRO A 12 7.20 -11.10 7.60
CA PRO A 12 8.16 -12.01 8.23
C PRO A 12 9.27 -12.50 7.29
N HIS A 13 9.00 -12.61 6.00
CA HIS A 13 9.92 -13.08 4.97
C HIS A 13 10.87 -12.00 4.44
N PHE A 14 10.69 -10.73 4.83
CA PHE A 14 11.55 -9.65 4.38
C PHE A 14 12.96 -9.79 4.95
N ASP A 15 13.98 -9.76 4.08
CA ASP A 15 15.39 -9.90 4.48
C ASP A 15 15.83 -8.73 5.38
N GLU A 16 16.27 -9.07 6.59
CA GLU A 16 16.62 -8.11 7.63
C GLU A 16 17.72 -7.14 7.21
N ARG A 17 18.65 -7.59 6.34
CA ARG A 17 19.75 -6.76 5.85
C ARG A 17 19.27 -5.49 5.16
N TYR A 18 18.05 -5.51 4.62
CA TYR A 18 17.49 -4.39 3.88
C TYR A 18 16.41 -3.61 4.64
N ARG A 19 15.99 -4.01 5.86
CA ARG A 19 14.83 -3.39 6.53
C ARG A 19 15.01 -1.89 6.75
N GLY A 20 16.20 -1.46 7.20
CA GLY A 20 16.49 -0.03 7.42
C GLY A 20 16.41 0.79 6.13
N VAL A 21 17.16 0.39 5.10
CA VAL A 21 17.20 1.09 3.82
C VAL A 21 15.86 1.03 3.08
N ALA A 22 15.13 -0.08 3.16
CA ALA A 22 13.82 -0.23 2.55
C ALA A 22 12.79 0.69 3.22
N ARG A 23 12.86 0.85 4.55
CA ARG A 23 11.97 1.76 5.30
C ARG A 23 12.08 3.19 4.82
N GLU A 24 13.30 3.69 4.72
CA GLU A 24 13.56 5.03 4.22
C GLU A 24 13.10 5.18 2.76
N ARG A 25 13.51 4.25 1.88
CA ARG A 25 13.20 4.33 0.45
C ARG A 25 11.71 4.19 0.15
N LEU A 26 11.00 3.30 0.84
CA LEU A 26 9.56 3.13 0.66
C LEU A 26 8.78 4.34 1.20
N ALA A 27 9.22 4.94 2.31
CA ALA A 27 8.62 6.19 2.78
C ALA A 27 8.78 7.34 1.75
N VAL A 28 9.98 7.50 1.18
CA VAL A 28 10.25 8.50 0.12
C VAL A 28 9.42 8.18 -1.13
N LEU A 29 9.31 6.91 -1.52
CA LEU A 29 8.53 6.50 -2.67
C LEU A 29 7.05 6.84 -2.48
N SER A 30 6.46 6.50 -1.33
CA SER A 30 5.06 6.82 -1.03
C SER A 30 4.78 8.32 -1.04
N GLN A 31 5.68 9.14 -0.48
CA GLN A 31 5.56 10.60 -0.55
C GLN A 31 5.57 11.10 -1.99
N ARG A 32 6.46 10.57 -2.83
CA ARG A 32 6.53 10.93 -4.26
C ARG A 32 5.29 10.49 -5.03
N MET A 33 4.79 9.28 -4.78
CA MET A 33 3.58 8.77 -5.41
C MET A 33 2.36 9.62 -5.03
N ARG A 34 2.25 10.03 -3.76
CA ARG A 34 1.21 10.97 -3.30
C ARG A 34 1.32 12.31 -4.03
N ALA A 35 2.49 12.94 -4.02
CA ALA A 35 2.70 14.24 -4.67
C ALA A 35 2.43 14.22 -6.17
N VAL A 36 2.81 13.14 -6.88
CA VAL A 36 2.48 12.97 -8.30
C VAL A 36 0.98 12.81 -8.51
N SER A 37 0.30 12.06 -7.64
CA SER A 37 -1.14 11.87 -7.73
C SER A 37 -1.89 13.19 -7.52
N GLU A 38 -1.51 13.97 -6.50
CA GLU A 38 -2.07 15.31 -6.25
C GLU A 38 -1.89 16.24 -7.45
N ARG A 39 -0.69 16.28 -8.04
CA ARG A 39 -0.41 17.11 -9.23
C ARG A 39 -1.25 16.72 -10.45
N LEU A 40 -1.65 15.46 -10.55
CA LEU A 40 -2.45 14.93 -11.66
C LEU A 40 -3.96 14.90 -11.34
N ASP A 41 -4.40 15.48 -10.21
CA ASP A 41 -5.77 15.35 -9.69
C ASP A 41 -6.24 13.88 -9.65
N ALA A 42 -5.32 12.98 -9.32
CA ALA A 42 -5.56 11.55 -9.22
C ALA A 42 -5.73 11.12 -7.76
N VAL A 43 -6.60 10.12 -7.55
CA VAL A 43 -6.76 9.48 -6.24
C VAL A 43 -5.52 8.68 -5.87
N TYR A 44 -4.97 8.94 -4.67
CA TYR A 44 -3.92 8.15 -4.01
C TYR A 44 -4.49 7.43 -2.79
N VAL A 45 -4.32 6.11 -2.72
CA VAL A 45 -4.73 5.29 -1.56
C VAL A 45 -3.50 4.93 -0.74
N ASP A 46 -3.46 5.35 0.53
CA ASP A 46 -2.33 5.06 1.41
C ASP A 46 -2.44 3.68 2.04
N MET A 47 -1.70 2.72 1.49
CA MET A 47 -1.61 1.37 2.05
C MET A 47 -0.38 1.16 2.94
N GLN A 48 0.56 2.10 2.97
CA GLN A 48 1.80 1.93 3.75
C GLN A 48 1.52 2.04 5.24
N THR A 49 0.53 2.86 5.63
CA THR A 49 0.08 3.00 7.02
C THR A 49 -1.11 2.11 7.34
N HIS A 50 -1.63 1.34 6.38
CA HIS A 50 -2.81 0.51 6.59
C HIS A 50 -2.51 -0.62 7.58
N PRO A 51 -3.31 -0.80 8.65
CA PRO A 51 -2.98 -1.70 9.76
C PRO A 51 -2.79 -3.16 9.29
N THR A 52 -3.58 -3.59 8.31
CA THR A 52 -3.56 -4.96 7.79
C THR A 52 -2.26 -5.36 7.09
N GLY A 53 -1.39 -4.43 6.70
CA GLY A 53 -0.12 -4.80 6.07
C GLY A 53 0.87 -5.53 6.96
N ARG A 54 0.63 -5.54 8.28
CA ARG A 54 1.44 -6.28 9.26
C ARG A 54 0.91 -7.68 9.55
N GLU A 55 -0.22 -8.06 8.96
CA GLU A 55 -0.82 -9.37 9.19
C GLU A 55 -0.20 -10.40 8.24
N GLU A 56 0.33 -11.49 8.77
CA GLU A 56 0.88 -12.59 7.95
C GLU A 56 -0.16 -13.14 6.96
N SER A 57 -1.42 -13.17 7.39
CA SER A 57 -2.55 -13.73 6.63
C SER A 57 -2.93 -12.96 5.36
N VAL A 58 -2.32 -11.81 5.04
CA VAL A 58 -2.54 -11.12 3.75
C VAL A 58 -1.50 -11.44 2.68
N TRP A 59 -0.40 -12.08 3.05
CA TRP A 59 0.68 -12.39 2.13
C TRP A 59 0.50 -13.78 1.50
N SER A 60 0.92 -13.94 0.25
CA SER A 60 1.04 -15.25 -0.39
C SER A 60 2.24 -16.03 0.16
N SER A 61 2.32 -17.31 -0.22
CA SER A 61 3.39 -18.22 0.22
C SER A 61 4.80 -17.79 -0.20
N ASP A 62 4.93 -16.87 -1.16
CA ASP A 62 6.22 -16.28 -1.56
C ASP A 62 6.69 -15.14 -0.65
N GLY A 63 5.85 -14.70 0.29
CA GLY A 63 6.19 -13.61 1.20
C GLY A 63 6.43 -12.26 0.51
N ILE A 64 5.95 -12.05 -0.72
CA ILE A 64 6.13 -10.80 -1.45
C ILE A 64 4.80 -10.25 -1.94
N HIS A 65 3.95 -11.11 -2.51
CA HIS A 65 2.68 -10.68 -3.08
C HIS A 65 1.55 -10.79 -2.05
N LEU A 66 0.47 -10.05 -2.31
CA LEU A 66 -0.78 -10.22 -1.57
C LEU A 66 -1.49 -11.48 -2.04
N ASN A 67 -2.02 -12.27 -1.10
CA ASN A 67 -2.96 -13.34 -1.39
C ASN A 67 -4.38 -12.77 -1.64
N ALA A 68 -5.36 -13.65 -1.83
CA ALA A 68 -6.75 -13.25 -2.08
C ALA A 68 -7.33 -12.31 -1.01
N ARG A 69 -7.01 -12.52 0.28
CA ARG A 69 -7.43 -11.64 1.37
C ARG A 69 -6.77 -10.26 1.26
N GLY A 70 -5.46 -10.22 1.03
CA GLY A 70 -4.73 -8.97 0.85
C GLY A 70 -5.24 -8.15 -0.34
N GLN A 71 -5.51 -8.82 -1.46
CA GLN A 71 -6.11 -8.19 -2.65
C GLN A 71 -7.53 -7.66 -2.35
N ALA A 72 -8.35 -8.39 -1.59
CA ALA A 72 -9.68 -7.93 -1.19
C ALA A 72 -9.64 -6.67 -0.33
N VAL A 73 -8.66 -6.56 0.58
CA VAL A 73 -8.44 -5.35 1.40
C VAL A 73 -8.04 -4.18 0.51
N LEU A 74 -7.04 -4.35 -0.36
CA LEU A 74 -6.62 -3.33 -1.32
C LEU A 74 -7.79 -2.85 -2.20
N GLY A 75 -8.54 -3.80 -2.78
CA GLY A 75 -9.69 -3.51 -3.61
C GLY A 75 -10.78 -2.74 -2.86
N THR A 76 -11.02 -3.07 -1.59
CA THR A 76 -11.99 -2.37 -0.74
C THR A 76 -11.58 -0.91 -0.52
N GLU A 77 -10.32 -0.64 -0.17
CA GLU A 77 -9.84 0.73 0.04
C GLU A 77 -9.85 1.55 -1.25
N ILE A 78 -9.55 0.92 -2.39
CA ILE A 78 -9.69 1.53 -3.71
C ILE A 78 -11.14 1.92 -3.99
N ILE A 79 -12.10 1.01 -3.79
CA ILE A 79 -13.53 1.26 -4.02
C ILE A 79 -14.02 2.40 -3.11
N ARG A 80 -13.63 2.41 -1.84
CA ARG A 80 -13.98 3.49 -0.89
C ARG A 80 -13.44 4.85 -1.36
N ALA A 81 -12.18 4.90 -1.77
CA ALA A 81 -11.56 6.15 -2.22
C ALA A 81 -12.17 6.68 -3.52
N LEU A 82 -12.46 5.80 -4.48
CA LEU A 82 -13.17 6.18 -5.71
C LEU A 82 -14.61 6.62 -5.41
N GLY A 83 -15.32 5.88 -4.55
CA GLY A 83 -16.68 6.21 -4.12
C GLY A 83 -16.76 7.58 -3.48
N ALA A 84 -15.83 7.92 -2.59
CA ALA A 84 -15.73 9.26 -2.00
C ALA A 84 -15.46 10.35 -3.05
N ARG A 85 -14.57 10.10 -4.02
CA ARG A 85 -14.26 11.07 -5.09
C ARG A 85 -15.45 11.33 -6.01
N LEU A 86 -16.25 10.30 -6.31
CA LEU A 86 -17.39 10.39 -7.22
C LEU A 86 -18.68 10.86 -6.52
N GLY A 87 -18.85 10.53 -5.23
CA GLY A 87 -20.01 10.93 -4.43
C GLY A 87 -19.94 12.36 -3.87
N ASN A 88 -18.77 12.99 -3.95
CA ASN A 88 -18.57 14.41 -3.60
C ASN A 88 -18.76 15.37 -4.81
N ASN A 89 -19.35 14.88 -5.91
CA ASN A 89 -19.80 15.70 -7.05
C ASN A 89 -21.26 16.11 -6.89
#